data_AF-B8XNP6-F1
#
_entry.id   AF-B8XNP6-F1
#
_cell.length_a   1.000
_cell.length_b   1.000
_cell.length_c   1.000
_cell.angle_alpha   90.00
_cell.angle_beta   90.00
_cell.angle_gamma   90.00
#
_symmetry.space_group_name_H-M   'P 1'
#
loop_
_entity.id
_entity.type
_entity.pdbx_description
1 polymer ?
#
loop_
_entity_poly.entity_id
_entity_poly.type
_entity_poly.pdbx_seq_one_letter_code
_entity_poly.pdbx_strand_id
1 'polypeptide(L)' 'NFRKFSSRSDVWSYGVTMWEAFSYGQKPYKKMKGPEVIAFIEQGKRMECPLECPPEMYTL' A
#
# COMPACT_ATOMS: atom_id res chain seq x y z
N ASN A 1 17.45 8.85 8.67
CA ASN A 1 17.94 7.45 8.72
C ASN A 1 16.80 6.53 8.28
N PHE A 2 16.69 6.19 6.98
CA PHE A 2 15.49 5.56 6.38
C PHE A 2 15.51 4.01 6.34
N ARG A 3 16.48 3.37 7.02
CA ARG A 3 16.69 1.91 6.97
C ARG A 3 16.39 1.26 8.32
N LYS A 4 15.18 1.46 8.84
CA LYS A 4 14.72 0.81 10.07
C LYS A 4 13.76 -0.32 9.72
N PHE A 5 14.29 -1.55 9.73
CA PHE A 5 13.51 -2.76 9.54
C PHE A 5 12.96 -3.24 10.89
N SER A 6 11.71 -3.66 10.91
CA SER A 6 11.03 -4.20 12.10
C SER A 6 9.75 -4.90 11.67
N SER A 7 9.13 -5.69 12.57
CA SER A 7 7.82 -6.26 12.28
C SER A 7 6.76 -5.22 11.89
N ARG A 8 6.91 -3.96 12.35
CA ARG A 8 6.03 -2.85 11.92
C ARG A 8 6.21 -2.46 10.45
N SER A 9 7.45 -2.51 9.93
CA SER A 9 7.68 -2.29 8.49
C SER A 9 7.18 -3.46 7.65
N ASP A 10 7.18 -4.66 8.22
CA ASP A 10 6.64 -5.86 7.56
C ASP A 10 5.10 -5.77 7.48
N VAL A 11 4.43 -5.31 8.53
CA VAL A 11 2.98 -5.04 8.52
C VAL A 11 2.60 -4.02 7.44
N TRP A 12 3.40 -2.96 7.26
CA TRP A 12 3.19 -2.02 6.15
C TRP A 12 3.27 -2.72 4.78
N SER A 13 4.29 -3.55 4.59
CA SER A 13 4.49 -4.30 3.33
C SER A 13 3.35 -5.30 3.10
N TYR A 14 2.86 -5.94 4.16
CA TYR A 14 1.70 -6.83 4.10
C TYR A 14 0.44 -6.13 3.60
N GLY A 15 0.17 -4.90 4.04
CA GLY A 15 -0.96 -4.10 3.51
C GLY A 15 -0.84 -3.83 2.00
N VAL A 16 0.37 -3.60 1.49
CA VAL A 16 0.62 -3.50 0.05
C VAL A 16 0.35 -4.83 -0.65
N THR A 17 0.81 -5.95 -0.08
CA THR A 17 0.56 -7.29 -0.61
C THR A 17 -0.93 -7.66 -0.60
N MET A 18 -1.68 -7.28 0.43
CA MET A 18 -3.14 -7.46 0.46
C MET A 18 -3.80 -6.70 -0.69
N TRP A 19 -3.40 -5.44 -0.91
CA TRP A 19 -3.90 -4.65 -2.02
C TRP A 19 -3.59 -5.33 -3.37
N GLU A 20 -2.40 -5.89 -3.55
CA GLU A 20 -2.04 -6.67 -4.74
C GLU A 20 -2.91 -7.92 -4.89
N ALA A 21 -3.20 -8.63 -3.81
CA ALA A 21 -4.05 -9.83 -3.83
C ALA A 21 -5.50 -9.50 -4.22
N PHE A 22 -6.11 -8.49 -3.60
CA PHE A 22 -7.50 -8.08 -3.88
C PHE A 22 -7.66 -7.35 -5.21
N SER A 23 -6.58 -6.80 -5.77
CA SER A 23 -6.60 -6.20 -7.11
C SER A 23 -6.28 -7.19 -8.23
N TYR A 24 -6.21 -8.50 -7.93
CA TYR A 24 -5.84 -9.55 -8.88
C TYR A 24 -4.46 -9.36 -9.52
N GLY A 25 -3.48 -8.94 -8.69
CA GLY A 25 -2.08 -8.79 -9.09
C GLY A 25 -1.76 -7.50 -9.84
N GLN A 26 -2.56 -6.44 -9.67
CA GLN A 26 -2.21 -5.14 -10.24
C GLN A 26 -0.96 -4.58 -9.58
N LYS A 27 -0.22 -3.77 -10.35
CA LYS A 27 0.98 -3.09 -9.84
C LYS A 27 0.58 -1.98 -8.86
N PRO A 28 1.09 -1.98 -7.61
CA PRO A 28 0.82 -0.92 -6.65
C PRO A 28 1.38 0.41 -7.15
N TYR A 29 0.65 1.50 -6.93
CA TYR A 29 1.01 2.85 -7.36
C TYR A 29 1.42 2.94 -8.86
N LYS A 30 0.71 2.22 -9.76
CA LYS A 30 1.06 1.99 -11.19
C LYS A 30 1.54 3.22 -11.99
N LYS A 31 1.20 4.44 -11.58
CA LYS A 31 1.53 5.70 -12.27
C LYS A 31 2.55 6.59 -11.53
N MET A 32 3.17 6.09 -10.46
CA MET A 32 4.09 6.87 -9.62
C MET A 32 5.47 6.20 -9.55
N LYS A 33 6.52 7.02 -9.49
CA LYS A 33 7.89 6.63 -9.16
C LYS A 33 8.14 6.77 -7.66
N GLY A 34 9.25 6.20 -7.17
CA GLY A 34 9.58 6.17 -5.73
C GLY A 34 9.39 7.50 -4.99
N PRO A 35 9.96 8.63 -5.46
CA PRO A 35 9.77 9.94 -4.81
C PRO A 35 8.31 10.41 -4.79
N GLU A 36 7.54 10.13 -5.85
CA GLU A 36 6.12 10.50 -5.95
C GLU A 36 5.28 9.69 -4.97
N VAL A 37 5.59 8.40 -4.80
CA VAL A 37 4.93 7.54 -3.79
C VAL A 37 5.23 8.05 -2.38
N ILE A 38 6.47 8.42 -2.07
CA ILE A 38 6.83 8.97 -0.76
C ILE A 38 6.01 10.24 -0.48
N ALA A 39 6.01 11.20 -1.41
CA ALA A 39 5.25 12.44 -1.25
C ALA A 39 3.73 12.21 -1.11
N PHE A 40 3.17 11.24 -1.86
CA PHE A 40 1.76 10.86 -1.76
C PHE A 40 1.41 10.30 -0.37
N ILE A 41 2.27 9.45 0.18
CA ILE A 41 2.09 8.83 1.50
C ILE A 41 2.26 9.85 2.64
N GLU A 42 3.21 10.77 2.51
CA GLU A 42 3.44 11.87 3.47
C GLU A 42 2.27 12.85 3.53
N GLN A 43 1.48 12.98 2.45
CA GLN A 43 0.21 13.72 2.43
C GLN A 43 -0.95 12.96 3.10
N GLY A 44 -0.70 11.78 3.69
CA GLY A 44 -1.72 10.94 4.30
C GLY A 44 -2.57 10.15 3.30
N LYS A 45 -2.28 10.22 2.00
CA LYS A 45 -3.04 9.50 0.98
C LYS A 45 -2.63 8.02 0.93
N ARG A 46 -3.53 7.15 0.49
CA ARG A 46 -3.33 5.69 0.35
C ARG A 46 -3.90 5.22 -1.00
N MET A 47 -3.54 4.01 -1.42
CA MET A 47 -4.14 3.39 -2.61
C MET A 47 -5.64 3.22 -2.40
N GLU A 48 -6.42 3.38 -3.46
CA GLU A 48 -7.87 3.18 -3.41
C GLU A 48 -8.22 1.72 -3.14
N CYS A 49 -9.40 1.49 -2.55
CA CYS A 49 -9.93 0.14 -2.33
C CYS A 49 -10.12 -0.58 -3.68
N PRO A 50 -9.55 -1.78 -3.89
CA PRO A 50 -9.78 -2.55 -5.11
C PRO A 50 -11.25 -2.88 -5.35
N LEU A 51 -11.61 -3.09 -6.62
CA LEU A 51 -12.96 -3.51 -7.00
C LEU A 51 -13.24 -4.89 -6.37
N GLU A 52 -14.40 -5.03 -5.71
CA GLU A 52 -14.82 -6.25 -4.99
C GLU A 52 -14.01 -6.59 -3.72
N CYS A 53 -13.15 -5.71 -3.23
CA CYS A 53 -12.51 -5.88 -1.92
C CYS A 53 -13.53 -5.64 -0.79
N PRO A 54 -13.72 -6.59 0.15
CA PRO A 54 -14.61 -6.38 1.29
C PRO A 54 -14.16 -5.17 2.13
N PRO A 55 -15.09 -4.31 2.60
CA PRO A 55 -14.74 -3.10 3.37
C PRO A 55 -13.87 -3.38 4.58
N GLU A 56 -14.12 -4.50 5.27
CA GLU A 56 -13.39 -4.90 6.47
C GLU A 56 -11.91 -5.15 6.17
N MET A 57 -11.60 -5.68 4.98
CA MET A 57 -10.24 -5.99 4.56
C MET A 57 -9.45 -4.74 4.17
N TYR A 58 -10.13 -3.68 3.72
CA TYR A 58 -9.50 -2.40 3.42
C TYR A 58 -9.29 -1.54 4.69
N THR A 59 -10.08 -1.76 5.73
CA THR A 59 -9.95 -1.06 7.02
C THR A 59 -9.00 -1.72 8.02
N LEU A 60 -8.54 -2.94 7.73
CA LEU A 60 -7.61 -3.72 8.56
C LEU A 60 -6.25 -3.04 8.73
#